data_AF-A0A0Q6F3P6-F1
#
_entry.id   AF-A0A0Q6F3P6-F1
#
_cell.length_a   1.000
_cell.length_b   1.000
_cell.length_c   1.000
_cell.angle_alpha   90.00
_cell.angle_beta   90.00
_cell.angle_gamma   90.00
#
_symmetry.space_group_name_H-M   'P 1'
#
loop_
_entity.id
_entity.type
_entity.pdbx_description
1 polymer ?
#
loop_
_entity_poly.entity_id
_entity_poly.type
_entity_poly.pdbx_seq_one_letter_code
_entity_poly.pdbx_strand_id
1 'polypeptide(L)'
;MTLTDTRARRTRPLARPLARPVLLLLLALLVPLAWVTPAEAALDLRQGSRGAAVRTVEGRLATLGLLRRARVDRVYRLATVRAVRSFQRQERLRVTGRVDRRTWDAIARAVAPKPAAPLPPVPVIVGHRGDGGRTAPENTLAAMVAGAEVADVLELDLRATSDHVLVLMHDTTLDRTTNCTGPVSAWTHADLTARCTVSGEPVPTFEEVAAFVATTSLSLSPELRREATPEDLSAFVATLRAHGLVGRTYAQSFDAATLRSLAAVDPAVRRVFLGPGSTPVSVPRDLGATVMAVNLTGLTAARVAEYQRAGMRVWPWTAVTEEQLRALRAMRVDGIVTDIPAAARRMFSAAS
;
A
#
# COMPACT_ATOMS: atom_id res chain seq x y z
N MET A 1 57.87 -2.68 -56.37
CA MET A 1 58.45 -2.93 -57.71
C MET A 1 57.70 -4.10 -58.34
N THR A 2 57.12 -3.84 -59.52
CA THR A 2 56.67 -4.76 -60.59
C THR A 2 55.76 -5.96 -60.25
N LEU A 3 54.46 -6.00 -60.61
CA LEU A 3 53.76 -5.92 -61.92
C LEU A 3 53.73 -7.24 -62.71
N THR A 4 52.51 -7.72 -62.99
CA THR A 4 51.92 -8.24 -64.26
C THR A 4 50.66 -9.03 -63.86
N ASP A 5 49.39 -8.64 -64.03
CA ASP A 5 48.59 -8.15 -65.18
C ASP A 5 48.67 -8.99 -66.44
N THR A 6 47.58 -9.70 -66.76
CA THR A 6 47.08 -9.81 -68.14
C THR A 6 45.56 -10.06 -68.18
N ARG A 7 44.83 -9.04 -68.65
CA ARG A 7 43.43 -9.07 -69.11
C ARG A 7 43.30 -9.72 -70.50
N ALA A 8 42.11 -10.25 -70.83
CA ALA A 8 41.28 -9.91 -72.02
C ALA A 8 40.10 -10.91 -72.20
N ARG A 9 38.83 -10.47 -72.04
CA ARG A 9 37.83 -10.02 -73.07
C ARG A 9 37.17 -11.16 -73.89
N ARG A 10 35.88 -11.45 -73.62
CA ARG A 10 34.63 -11.05 -74.33
C ARG A 10 34.24 -11.96 -75.50
N THR A 11 33.01 -12.50 -75.48
CA THR A 11 31.87 -12.16 -76.36
C THR A 11 30.67 -13.11 -76.15
N ARG A 12 29.43 -12.58 -76.19
CA ARG A 12 28.14 -13.32 -76.23
C ARG A 12 27.78 -13.63 -77.70
N PRO A 13 26.81 -14.52 -78.00
CA PRO A 13 25.46 -14.02 -78.33
C PRO A 13 24.26 -14.92 -77.91
N LEU A 14 23.06 -14.40 -78.17
CA LEU A 14 21.69 -14.82 -77.83
C LEU A 14 21.14 -15.99 -78.69
N ALA A 15 20.15 -16.75 -78.16
CA ALA A 15 18.81 -16.97 -78.76
C ALA A 15 17.98 -18.05 -78.01
N ARG A 16 16.67 -17.80 -77.85
CA ARG A 16 15.56 -18.70 -77.41
C ARG A 16 14.87 -19.33 -78.65
N PRO A 17 13.67 -19.97 -78.59
CA PRO A 17 13.02 -20.89 -77.62
C PRO A 17 12.52 -22.20 -78.32
N LEU A 18 12.02 -23.20 -77.58
CA LEU A 18 11.05 -24.16 -78.13
C LEU A 18 10.03 -24.60 -77.07
N ALA A 19 8.76 -24.55 -77.48
CA ALA A 19 7.54 -24.79 -76.73
C ALA A 19 7.16 -26.28 -76.67
N ARG A 20 6.46 -26.70 -75.61
CA ARG A 20 5.61 -27.92 -75.55
C ARG A 20 4.47 -27.73 -74.51
N PRO A 21 3.36 -28.48 -74.63
CA PRO A 21 2.01 -27.91 -74.69
C PRO A 21 1.23 -27.88 -73.37
N VAL A 22 0.17 -27.07 -73.39
CA VAL A 22 -0.88 -26.94 -72.38
C VAL A 22 -1.79 -28.18 -72.42
N LEU A 23 -2.01 -28.82 -71.27
CA LEU A 23 -3.14 -29.72 -71.04
C LEU A 23 -3.86 -29.29 -69.76
N LEU A 24 -5.13 -28.89 -69.93
CA LEU A 24 -6.08 -28.56 -68.88
C LEU A 24 -6.48 -29.82 -68.10
N LEU A 25 -6.39 -29.76 -66.76
CA LEU A 25 -7.21 -30.60 -65.88
C LEU A 25 -7.68 -29.76 -64.69
N LEU A 26 -8.98 -29.78 -64.50
CA LEU A 26 -9.78 -28.97 -63.60
C LEU A 26 -10.27 -29.86 -62.44
N LEU A 27 -10.42 -29.25 -61.26
CA LEU A 27 -11.18 -29.69 -60.06
C LEU A 27 -10.61 -30.82 -59.17
N ALA A 28 -10.13 -30.44 -57.98
CA ALA A 28 -10.91 -30.51 -56.72
C ALA A 28 -10.06 -29.98 -55.54
N LEU A 29 -10.35 -28.76 -55.07
CA LEU A 29 -9.80 -28.25 -53.81
C LEU A 29 -10.54 -28.91 -52.63
N LEU A 30 -9.98 -29.99 -52.10
CA LEU A 30 -10.26 -30.43 -50.73
C LEU A 30 -9.54 -29.47 -49.79
N VAL A 31 -10.21 -28.40 -49.40
CA VAL A 31 -9.79 -27.59 -48.24
C VAL A 31 -10.04 -28.46 -47.00
N PRO A 32 -9.02 -28.76 -46.18
CA PRO A 32 -9.27 -29.45 -44.93
C PRO A 32 -10.12 -28.52 -44.06
N LEU A 33 -11.28 -29.02 -43.62
CA LEU A 33 -12.09 -28.42 -42.58
C LEU A 33 -11.17 -28.22 -41.36
N ALA A 34 -10.66 -27.01 -41.19
CA ALA A 34 -9.97 -26.63 -39.97
C ALA A 34 -10.99 -26.81 -38.85
N TRP A 35 -10.66 -27.69 -37.90
CA TRP A 35 -11.38 -27.78 -36.65
C TRP A 35 -11.16 -26.44 -35.94
N VAL A 36 -12.10 -25.53 -36.12
CA VAL A 36 -12.21 -24.35 -35.27
C VAL A 36 -12.38 -24.89 -33.85
N THR A 37 -11.38 -24.68 -33.01
CA THR A 37 -11.48 -24.94 -31.58
C THR A 37 -12.70 -24.18 -31.05
N PRO A 38 -13.55 -24.80 -30.21
CA PRO A 38 -14.68 -24.08 -29.66
C PRO A 38 -14.13 -22.91 -28.82
N ALA A 39 -14.56 -21.72 -29.22
CA ALA A 39 -14.39 -20.42 -28.61
C ALA A 39 -13.73 -20.40 -27.22
N GLU A 40 -12.68 -19.59 -27.13
CA GLU A 40 -12.38 -18.76 -25.96
C GLU A 40 -13.71 -18.17 -25.44
N ALA A 41 -14.36 -18.86 -24.50
CA ALA A 41 -15.70 -18.50 -24.06
C ALA A 41 -15.66 -17.09 -23.47
N ALA A 42 -16.31 -16.15 -24.14
CA ALA A 42 -16.41 -14.77 -23.69
C ALA A 42 -16.95 -14.77 -22.24
N LEU A 43 -16.12 -14.28 -21.32
CA LEU A 43 -16.46 -14.16 -19.92
C LEU A 43 -17.70 -13.27 -19.73
N ASP A 44 -18.86 -13.87 -19.45
CA ASP A 44 -20.14 -13.21 -19.14
C ASP A 44 -20.85 -13.96 -18.00
N LEU A 45 -20.50 -13.64 -16.75
CA LEU A 45 -21.21 -14.20 -15.60
C LEU A 45 -22.50 -13.42 -15.33
N ARG A 46 -23.59 -14.13 -15.11
CA ARG A 46 -24.93 -13.56 -14.93
C ARG A 46 -25.73 -14.39 -13.94
N GLN A 47 -26.93 -13.92 -13.59
CA GLN A 47 -27.80 -14.67 -12.69
C GLN A 47 -27.98 -16.12 -13.17
N GLY A 48 -27.75 -17.08 -12.27
CA GLY A 48 -27.79 -18.51 -12.55
C GLY A 48 -26.46 -19.13 -12.99
N SER A 49 -25.43 -18.33 -13.32
CA SER A 49 -24.07 -18.84 -13.52
C SER A 49 -23.57 -19.57 -12.27
N ARG A 50 -22.75 -20.61 -12.46
CA ARG A 50 -22.15 -21.40 -11.37
C ARG A 50 -20.67 -21.68 -11.62
N GLY A 51 -19.92 -21.96 -10.56
CA GLY A 51 -18.58 -22.53 -10.65
C GLY A 51 -17.46 -21.61 -10.14
N ALA A 52 -16.22 -21.96 -10.48
CA ALA A 52 -15.03 -21.32 -9.92
C ALA A 52 -14.96 -19.81 -10.23
N ALA A 53 -15.33 -19.39 -11.44
CA ALA A 53 -15.33 -17.98 -11.83
C ALA A 53 -16.32 -17.15 -11.00
N VAL A 54 -17.50 -17.70 -10.69
CA VAL A 54 -18.49 -17.07 -9.80
C VAL A 54 -17.93 -16.95 -8.39
N ARG A 55 -17.31 -18.01 -7.86
CA ARG A 55 -16.66 -17.98 -6.55
C ARG A 55 -15.60 -16.88 -6.47
N THR A 56 -14.80 -16.71 -7.51
CA THR A 56 -13.76 -15.67 -7.59
C THR A 56 -14.39 -14.28 -7.50
N VAL A 57 -15.43 -14.00 -8.28
CA VAL A 57 -16.14 -12.72 -8.22
C VAL A 57 -16.75 -12.48 -6.85
N GLU A 58 -17.46 -13.46 -6.30
CA GLU A 58 -18.11 -13.35 -4.98
C GLU A 58 -17.09 -13.11 -3.86
N GLY A 59 -15.97 -13.82 -3.88
CA GLY A 59 -14.90 -13.63 -2.91
C GLY A 59 -14.31 -12.22 -2.99
N ARG A 60 -14.08 -11.71 -4.20
CA ARG A 60 -13.55 -10.35 -4.40
C ARG A 60 -14.55 -9.27 -3.98
N LEU A 61 -15.82 -9.42 -4.33
CA LEU A 61 -16.89 -8.52 -3.87
C LEU A 61 -17.05 -8.55 -2.35
N ALA A 62 -16.81 -9.72 -1.73
CA ALA A 62 -16.79 -9.84 -0.27
C ALA A 62 -15.58 -9.13 0.35
N THR A 63 -14.40 -9.20 -0.28
CA THR A 63 -13.23 -8.40 0.11
C THR A 63 -13.49 -6.90 0.04
N LEU A 64 -14.27 -6.47 -0.95
CA LEU A 64 -14.71 -5.09 -1.14
C LEU A 64 -15.89 -4.68 -0.22
N GLY A 65 -16.36 -5.56 0.67
CA GLY A 65 -17.49 -5.26 1.56
C GLY A 65 -18.86 -5.21 0.86
N LEU A 66 -18.93 -5.51 -0.43
CA LEU A 66 -20.15 -5.45 -1.24
C LEU A 66 -20.98 -6.73 -1.17
N LEU A 67 -20.43 -7.81 -0.62
CA LEU A 67 -21.10 -9.09 -0.43
C LEU A 67 -20.71 -9.71 0.92
N ARG A 68 -21.68 -10.25 1.66
CA ARG A 68 -21.37 -10.95 2.93
C ARG A 68 -20.62 -12.26 2.63
N ARG A 69 -19.54 -12.56 3.37
CA ARG A 69 -18.73 -13.79 3.18
C ARG A 69 -19.55 -15.08 3.21
N ALA A 70 -20.59 -15.15 4.07
CA ALA A 70 -21.52 -16.28 4.13
C ALA A 70 -22.35 -16.52 2.86
N ARG A 71 -22.27 -15.62 1.88
CA ARG A 71 -22.97 -15.69 0.59
C ARG A 71 -22.04 -16.07 -0.58
N VAL A 72 -20.78 -16.41 -0.33
CA VAL A 72 -19.85 -16.92 -1.34
C VAL A 72 -20.12 -18.43 -1.53
N ASP A 73 -21.07 -18.76 -2.40
CA ASP A 73 -21.57 -20.14 -2.57
C ASP A 73 -21.33 -20.71 -3.99
N ARG A 74 -20.58 -19.98 -4.83
CA ARG A 74 -20.30 -20.35 -6.23
C ARG A 74 -21.52 -20.30 -7.13
N VAL A 75 -22.63 -19.69 -6.70
CA VAL A 75 -23.87 -19.55 -7.46
C VAL A 75 -24.22 -18.07 -7.57
N TYR A 76 -24.27 -17.55 -8.80
CA TYR A 76 -24.48 -16.13 -9.04
C TYR A 76 -25.96 -15.78 -8.82
N ARG A 77 -26.32 -15.50 -7.57
CA ARG A 77 -27.71 -15.21 -7.13
C ARG A 77 -28.00 -13.72 -7.16
N LEU A 78 -29.22 -13.36 -6.78
CA LEU A 78 -29.66 -11.97 -6.70
C LEU A 78 -28.78 -11.11 -5.77
N ALA A 79 -28.21 -11.70 -4.71
CA ALA A 79 -27.24 -11.02 -3.84
C ALA A 79 -25.98 -10.62 -4.62
N THR A 80 -25.41 -11.55 -5.40
CA THR A 80 -24.25 -11.32 -6.27
C THR A 80 -24.57 -10.31 -7.37
N VAL A 81 -25.76 -10.37 -7.98
CA VAL A 81 -26.25 -9.34 -8.93
C VAL A 81 -26.26 -7.95 -8.30
N ARG A 82 -26.83 -7.81 -7.09
CA ARG A 82 -26.91 -6.52 -6.39
C ARG A 82 -25.52 -5.99 -6.05
N ALA A 83 -24.63 -6.86 -5.57
CA ALA A 83 -23.23 -6.52 -5.27
C ALA A 83 -22.50 -6.02 -6.54
N VAL A 84 -22.64 -6.73 -7.66
CA VAL A 84 -22.04 -6.31 -8.94
C VAL A 84 -22.60 -5.00 -9.46
N ARG A 85 -23.93 -4.76 -9.34
CA ARG A 85 -24.51 -3.46 -9.70
C ARG A 85 -24.00 -2.33 -8.81
N SER A 86 -23.78 -2.60 -7.52
CA SER A 86 -23.18 -1.63 -6.60
C SER A 86 -21.75 -1.29 -7.02
N PHE A 87 -20.94 -2.32 -7.28
CA PHE A 87 -19.57 -2.17 -7.77
C PHE A 87 -19.52 -1.39 -9.09
N GLN A 88 -20.35 -1.76 -10.08
CA GLN A 88 -20.38 -1.08 -11.37
C GLN A 88 -20.76 0.41 -11.24
N ARG A 89 -21.66 0.76 -10.32
CA ARG A 89 -21.97 2.17 -10.02
C ARG A 89 -20.77 2.90 -9.42
N GLN A 90 -20.12 2.29 -8.42
CA GLN A 90 -18.94 2.87 -7.77
C GLN A 90 -17.81 3.14 -8.76
N GLU A 91 -17.55 2.18 -9.65
CA GLU A 91 -16.48 2.25 -10.65
C GLU A 91 -16.89 2.97 -11.96
N ARG A 92 -18.07 3.61 -11.99
CA ARG A 92 -18.61 4.31 -13.18
C ARG A 92 -18.63 3.44 -14.45
N LEU A 93 -18.89 2.14 -14.28
CA LEU A 93 -19.09 1.18 -15.36
C LEU A 93 -20.57 1.11 -15.75
N ARG A 94 -20.86 0.49 -16.91
CA ARG A 94 -22.24 0.21 -17.29
C ARG A 94 -22.87 -0.74 -16.26
N VAL A 95 -23.97 -0.31 -15.65
CA VAL A 95 -24.65 -1.05 -14.58
C VAL A 95 -25.56 -2.14 -15.15
N THR A 96 -24.99 -3.32 -15.42
CA THR A 96 -25.70 -4.47 -16.00
C THR A 96 -26.06 -5.54 -14.96
N GLY A 97 -25.33 -5.59 -13.84
CA GLY A 97 -25.39 -6.71 -12.89
C GLY A 97 -24.80 -8.01 -13.42
N ARG A 98 -24.16 -7.97 -14.59
CA ARG A 98 -23.37 -9.05 -15.20
C ARG A 98 -21.89 -8.75 -15.07
N VAL A 99 -21.07 -9.79 -15.02
CA VAL A 99 -19.62 -9.67 -15.06
C VAL A 99 -19.12 -10.03 -16.45
N ASP A 100 -19.07 -9.02 -17.31
CA ASP A 100 -18.32 -9.05 -18.56
C ASP A 100 -16.81 -8.91 -18.29
N ARG A 101 -15.99 -8.99 -19.34
CA ARG A 101 -14.53 -8.86 -19.20
C ARG A 101 -14.11 -7.54 -18.52
N ARG A 102 -14.75 -6.43 -18.86
CA ARG A 102 -14.44 -5.11 -18.28
C ARG A 102 -14.74 -5.07 -16.78
N THR A 103 -15.88 -5.61 -16.37
CA THR A 103 -16.29 -5.72 -14.97
C THR A 103 -15.38 -6.69 -14.22
N TRP A 104 -15.01 -7.82 -14.83
CA TRP A 104 -14.07 -8.78 -14.24
C TRP A 104 -12.72 -8.14 -13.96
N ASP A 105 -12.14 -7.47 -14.96
CA ASP A 105 -10.84 -6.82 -14.84
C ASP A 105 -10.89 -5.65 -13.84
N ALA A 106 -12.01 -4.92 -13.77
CA ALA A 106 -12.20 -3.89 -12.76
C ALA A 106 -12.29 -4.45 -11.34
N ILE A 107 -13.10 -5.50 -11.11
CA ILE A 107 -13.18 -6.19 -9.82
C ILE A 107 -11.79 -6.74 -9.44
N ALA A 108 -11.06 -7.31 -10.41
CA ALA A 108 -9.71 -7.80 -10.20
C ALA A 108 -8.75 -6.69 -9.79
N ARG A 109 -8.77 -5.52 -10.46
CA ARG A 109 -7.94 -4.36 -10.10
C ARG A 109 -8.32 -3.77 -8.75
N ALA A 110 -9.62 -3.68 -8.44
CA ALA A 110 -10.11 -3.13 -7.18
C ALA A 110 -9.66 -3.94 -5.96
N VAL A 111 -9.45 -5.26 -6.12
CA VAL A 111 -8.86 -6.12 -5.08
C VAL A 111 -7.37 -6.37 -5.28
N ALA A 112 -6.79 -5.91 -6.39
CA ALA A 112 -5.38 -6.12 -6.64
C ALA A 112 -4.60 -5.29 -5.62
N PRO A 113 -3.51 -5.82 -5.04
CA PRO A 113 -2.59 -5.00 -4.31
C PRO A 113 -2.12 -3.90 -5.27
N LYS A 114 -2.46 -2.63 -4.95
CA LYS A 114 -1.94 -1.47 -5.66
C LYS A 114 -0.41 -1.63 -5.67
N PRO A 115 0.29 -1.36 -6.80
CA PRO A 115 1.74 -1.38 -6.81
C PRO A 115 2.24 -0.62 -5.59
N ALA A 116 3.10 -1.28 -4.81
CA ALA A 116 3.75 -0.66 -3.67
C ALA A 116 4.18 0.73 -4.09
N ALA A 117 3.71 1.77 -3.39
CA ALA A 117 4.18 3.11 -3.66
C ALA A 117 5.72 3.09 -3.59
N PRO A 118 6.41 3.90 -4.42
CA PRO A 118 7.86 4.00 -4.38
C PRO A 118 8.31 4.08 -2.93
N LEU A 119 9.32 3.29 -2.59
CA LEU A 119 9.87 3.34 -1.24
C LEU A 119 10.38 4.77 -0.99
N PRO A 120 10.14 5.35 0.19
CA PRO A 120 10.61 6.70 0.50
C PRO A 120 12.15 6.75 0.40
N PRO A 121 12.72 7.94 0.12
CA PRO A 121 14.17 8.14 -0.06
C PRO A 121 14.94 7.67 1.17
N VAL A 122 16.21 7.28 1.01
CA VAL A 122 17.05 6.82 2.12
C VAL A 122 18.15 7.86 2.39
N PRO A 123 18.28 8.37 3.63
CA PRO A 123 17.43 8.08 4.78
C PRO A 123 16.09 8.80 4.73
N VAL A 124 15.05 8.13 5.22
CA VAL A 124 13.69 8.66 5.32
C VAL A 124 13.58 9.62 6.51
N ILE A 125 13.03 10.82 6.31
CA ILE A 125 12.65 11.67 7.43
C ILE A 125 11.23 11.36 7.85
N VAL A 126 11.05 10.89 9.09
CA VAL A 126 9.76 10.56 9.67
C VAL A 126 9.40 11.65 10.70
N GLY A 127 8.36 12.43 10.41
CA GLY A 127 7.88 13.48 11.30
C GLY A 127 7.07 12.86 12.44
N HIS A 128 7.62 12.89 13.66
CA HIS A 128 6.98 12.33 14.85
C HIS A 128 5.74 13.13 15.23
N ARG A 129 4.59 12.47 15.33
CA ARG A 129 3.29 13.10 15.61
C ARG A 129 2.98 14.32 14.72
N GLY A 130 3.43 14.27 13.47
CA GLY A 130 3.45 15.42 12.55
C GLY A 130 4.82 16.12 12.56
N ASP A 131 4.87 17.36 13.02
CA ASP A 131 6.09 18.17 13.07
C ASP A 131 6.82 18.12 14.42
N GLY A 132 6.44 17.21 15.33
CA GLY A 132 7.03 17.09 16.66
C GLY A 132 6.56 18.12 17.68
N GLY A 133 5.41 18.76 17.46
CA GLY A 133 4.90 19.77 18.39
C GLY A 133 5.54 21.15 18.22
N ARG A 134 6.18 21.43 17.07
CA ARG A 134 7.03 22.61 16.88
C ARG A 134 6.26 23.86 16.49
N THR A 135 5.32 23.70 15.57
CA THR A 135 4.48 24.77 15.06
C THR A 135 3.01 24.59 15.45
N ALA A 136 2.59 23.35 15.65
CA ALA A 136 1.26 22.99 16.12
C ALA A 136 1.36 21.87 17.16
N PRO A 137 0.36 21.71 18.05
CA PRO A 137 0.38 20.64 19.04
C PRO A 137 0.46 19.26 18.39
N GLU A 138 1.16 18.34 19.05
CA GLU A 138 1.33 16.95 18.59
C GLU A 138 -0.02 16.30 18.22
N ASN A 139 0.00 15.40 17.23
CA ASN A 139 -1.17 14.60 16.85
C ASN A 139 -2.42 15.45 16.47
N THR A 140 -2.22 16.69 16.02
CA THR A 140 -3.26 17.53 15.40
C THR A 140 -3.17 17.49 13.87
N LEU A 141 -4.26 17.80 13.17
CA LEU A 141 -4.21 17.95 11.70
C LEU A 141 -3.24 19.06 11.30
N ALA A 142 -3.16 20.15 12.08
CA ALA A 142 -2.20 21.23 11.87
C ALA A 142 -0.74 20.74 11.96
N ALA A 143 -0.41 19.89 12.94
CA ALA A 143 0.92 19.29 13.03
C ALA A 143 1.20 18.34 11.86
N MET A 144 0.19 17.60 11.38
CA MET A 144 0.33 16.75 10.19
C MET A 144 0.61 17.57 8.92
N VAL A 145 -0.08 18.70 8.76
CA VAL A 145 0.15 19.66 7.65
C VAL A 145 1.55 20.25 7.75
N ALA A 146 1.97 20.72 8.92
CA ALA A 146 3.31 21.26 9.12
C ALA A 146 4.41 20.21 8.88
N GLY A 147 4.20 18.98 9.34
CA GLY A 147 5.12 17.87 9.10
C GLY A 147 5.23 17.51 7.60
N ALA A 148 4.13 17.64 6.86
CA ALA A 148 4.05 17.29 5.44
C ALA A 148 4.97 18.14 4.56
N GLU A 149 5.31 19.35 4.99
CA GLU A 149 6.21 20.26 4.27
C GLU A 149 7.68 19.79 4.28
N VAL A 150 8.07 18.94 5.24
CA VAL A 150 9.48 18.61 5.49
C VAL A 150 9.78 17.11 5.61
N ALA A 151 8.82 16.29 6.02
CA ALA A 151 8.97 14.85 6.20
C ALA A 151 8.66 14.06 4.92
N ASP A 152 9.13 12.81 4.86
CA ASP A 152 8.76 11.83 3.83
C ASP A 152 7.61 10.92 4.29
N VAL A 153 7.54 10.72 5.61
CA VAL A 153 6.55 9.88 6.31
C VAL A 153 6.01 10.67 7.49
N LEU A 154 4.69 10.68 7.66
CA LEU A 154 4.04 11.24 8.84
C LEU A 154 3.75 10.12 9.83
N GLU A 155 4.30 10.25 11.02
CA GLU A 155 4.06 9.37 12.15
C GLU A 155 2.94 9.95 13.01
N LEU A 156 2.07 9.07 13.53
CA LEU A 156 0.91 9.45 14.32
C LEU A 156 0.47 8.29 15.22
N ASP A 157 -0.15 8.62 16.34
CA ASP A 157 -0.61 7.64 17.33
C ASP A 157 -2.11 7.41 17.24
N LEU A 158 -2.56 6.15 17.21
CA LEU A 158 -3.98 5.83 17.13
C LEU A 158 -4.53 5.21 18.41
N ARG A 159 -5.71 5.68 18.81
CA ARG A 159 -6.55 5.08 19.85
C ARG A 159 -8.00 5.04 19.42
N ALA A 160 -8.73 4.05 19.91
CA ALA A 160 -10.15 3.89 19.63
C ALA A 160 -10.99 4.55 20.73
N THR A 161 -12.04 5.24 20.31
CA THR A 161 -13.18 5.63 21.15
C THR A 161 -14.04 4.40 21.51
N SER A 162 -15.02 4.57 22.40
CA SER A 162 -15.93 3.50 22.81
C SER A 162 -16.80 2.94 21.68
N ASP A 163 -16.95 3.72 20.60
CA ASP A 163 -17.68 3.39 19.37
C ASP A 163 -16.73 3.07 18.20
N HIS A 164 -15.49 2.65 18.48
CA HIS A 164 -14.50 2.15 17.51
C HIS A 164 -14.07 3.14 16.42
N VAL A 165 -14.19 4.44 16.68
CA VAL A 165 -13.60 5.47 15.83
C VAL A 165 -12.15 5.71 16.25
N LEU A 166 -11.24 5.64 15.29
CA LEU A 166 -9.82 5.87 15.53
C LEU A 166 -9.52 7.36 15.56
N VAL A 167 -9.00 7.84 16.68
CA VAL A 167 -8.57 9.23 16.90
C VAL A 167 -7.06 9.31 17.11
N LEU A 168 -6.51 10.46 16.78
CA LEU A 168 -5.10 10.78 17.00
C LEU A 168 -4.85 11.09 18.48
N MET A 169 -4.21 10.16 19.18
CA MET A 169 -3.93 10.31 20.61
C MET A 169 -2.81 9.38 21.06
N HIS A 170 -1.76 9.95 21.66
CA HIS A 170 -0.66 9.14 22.17
C HIS A 170 -1.04 8.40 23.46
N ASP A 171 -1.60 9.12 24.43
CA ASP A 171 -1.81 8.62 25.79
C ASP A 171 -3.12 7.87 25.95
N THR A 172 -3.18 6.95 26.91
CA THR A 172 -4.41 6.21 27.22
C THR A 172 -5.55 7.12 27.64
N THR A 173 -5.25 8.32 28.13
CA THR A 173 -6.21 9.29 28.65
C THR A 173 -6.06 10.64 27.96
N LEU A 174 -7.11 11.46 28.08
CA LEU A 174 -7.23 12.77 27.42
C LEU A 174 -6.49 13.90 28.17
N ASP A 175 -6.06 13.64 29.40
CA ASP A 175 -5.70 14.63 30.42
C ASP A 175 -4.51 15.53 30.06
N ARG A 176 -3.50 15.01 29.35
CA ARG A 176 -2.26 15.77 29.08
C ARG A 176 -2.41 16.77 27.95
N THR A 177 -3.13 16.40 26.89
CA THR A 177 -3.12 17.13 25.60
C THR A 177 -4.44 17.79 25.28
N THR A 178 -5.49 17.56 26.08
CA THR A 178 -6.81 18.12 25.85
C THR A 178 -7.35 18.86 27.07
N ASN A 179 -8.50 19.52 26.90
CA ASN A 179 -9.31 20.06 28.00
C ASN A 179 -10.24 19.02 28.67
N CYS A 180 -10.16 17.74 28.30
CA CYS A 180 -10.95 16.65 28.84
C CYS A 180 -10.09 15.71 29.70
N THR A 181 -10.75 14.84 30.47
CA THR A 181 -10.08 13.88 31.37
C THR A 181 -10.61 12.46 31.17
N GLY A 182 -9.81 11.49 31.62
CA GLY A 182 -10.18 10.09 31.61
C GLY A 182 -9.81 9.36 30.32
N PRO A 183 -10.05 8.03 30.27
CA PRO A 183 -9.57 7.17 29.19
C PRO A 183 -10.30 7.45 27.88
N VAL A 184 -9.57 7.50 26.77
CA VAL A 184 -10.13 7.72 25.42
C VAL A 184 -11.25 6.71 25.11
N SER A 185 -11.06 5.46 25.55
CA SER A 185 -12.00 4.35 25.34
C SER A 185 -13.33 4.48 26.10
N ALA A 186 -13.49 5.46 26.99
CA ALA A 186 -14.77 5.74 27.66
C ALA A 186 -15.63 6.76 26.90
N TRP A 187 -15.06 7.43 25.90
CA TRP A 187 -15.75 8.48 25.15
C TRP A 187 -16.25 7.93 23.82
N THR A 188 -17.46 8.33 23.42
CA THR A 188 -17.88 8.19 22.01
C THR A 188 -17.17 9.26 21.19
N HIS A 189 -16.97 9.02 19.88
CA HIS A 189 -16.43 10.05 19.00
C HIS A 189 -17.29 11.32 19.02
N ALA A 190 -18.62 11.17 19.00
CA ALA A 190 -19.53 12.30 19.00
C ALA A 190 -19.38 13.18 20.26
N ASP A 191 -19.29 12.59 21.45
CA ASP A 191 -19.06 13.34 22.69
C ASP A 191 -17.69 14.01 22.71
N LEU A 192 -16.67 13.32 22.19
CA LEU A 192 -15.31 13.81 22.13
C LEU A 192 -15.20 15.01 21.19
N THR A 193 -15.78 14.95 19.99
CA THR A 193 -15.85 16.10 19.06
C THR A 193 -16.61 17.29 19.66
N ALA A 194 -17.68 17.04 20.42
CA ALA A 194 -18.52 18.10 20.96
C ALA A 194 -17.90 18.82 22.16
N ARG A 195 -16.95 18.21 22.89
CA ARG A 195 -16.51 18.70 24.21
C ARG A 195 -15.00 18.81 24.36
N CYS A 196 -14.25 17.99 23.65
CA CYS A 196 -12.80 17.86 23.82
C CYS A 196 -12.06 18.52 22.68
N THR A 197 -11.01 19.26 23.03
CA THR A 197 -10.16 19.99 22.12
C THR A 197 -8.70 19.81 22.50
N VAL A 198 -7.84 19.75 21.49
CA VAL A 198 -6.39 19.89 21.61
C VAL A 198 -6.06 21.33 21.27
N SER A 199 -5.72 22.13 22.27
CA SER A 199 -5.42 23.56 22.11
C SER A 199 -6.51 24.37 21.36
N GLY A 200 -7.78 24.06 21.63
CA GLY A 200 -8.93 24.77 21.03
C GLY A 200 -9.44 24.19 19.71
N GLU A 201 -8.73 23.22 19.13
CA GLU A 201 -9.17 22.49 17.93
C GLU A 201 -9.74 21.11 18.29
N PRO A 202 -10.69 20.55 17.53
CA PRO A 202 -11.17 19.19 17.75
C PRO A 202 -10.03 18.16 17.71
N VAL A 203 -10.14 17.10 18.51
CA VAL A 203 -9.23 15.95 18.41
C VAL A 203 -9.44 15.29 17.04
N PRO A 204 -8.41 15.16 16.18
CA PRO A 204 -8.59 14.60 14.84
C PRO A 204 -8.85 13.10 14.84
N THR A 205 -9.58 12.65 13.83
CA THR A 205 -9.75 11.24 13.47
C THR A 205 -8.63 10.77 12.52
N PHE A 206 -8.41 9.46 12.49
CA PHE A 206 -7.55 8.86 11.48
C PHE A 206 -8.09 9.07 10.06
N GLU A 207 -9.41 9.09 9.89
CA GLU A 207 -10.07 9.31 8.60
C GLU A 207 -9.73 10.70 8.03
N GLU A 208 -9.74 11.75 8.85
CA GLU A 208 -9.37 13.11 8.43
C GLU A 208 -7.90 13.19 7.99
N VAL A 209 -7.00 12.55 8.73
CA VAL A 209 -5.57 12.51 8.35
C VAL A 209 -5.35 11.65 7.11
N ALA A 210 -6.04 10.52 6.98
CA ALA A 210 -5.98 9.69 5.78
C ALA A 210 -6.48 10.46 4.55
N ALA A 211 -7.59 11.20 4.67
CA ALA A 211 -8.10 12.05 3.60
C ALA A 211 -7.09 13.12 3.19
N PHE A 212 -6.44 13.78 4.17
CA PHE A 212 -5.36 14.72 3.89
C PHE A 212 -4.19 14.06 3.17
N VAL A 213 -3.62 12.97 3.69
CA VAL A 213 -2.45 12.32 3.09
C VAL A 213 -2.75 11.70 1.71
N ALA A 214 -3.99 11.32 1.43
CA ALA A 214 -4.40 10.87 0.10
C ALA A 214 -4.18 11.94 -0.98
N THR A 215 -4.19 13.23 -0.61
CA THR A 215 -3.91 14.35 -1.53
C THR A 215 -2.42 14.61 -1.77
N THR A 216 -1.54 13.97 -1.00
CA THR A 216 -0.08 14.14 -1.09
C THR A 216 0.58 12.90 -1.68
N SER A 217 1.92 12.92 -1.79
CA SER A 217 2.75 11.73 -2.10
C SER A 217 3.36 11.05 -0.87
N LEU A 218 3.08 11.56 0.34
CA LEU A 218 3.72 11.11 1.58
C LEU A 218 3.31 9.70 2.01
N SER A 219 4.08 9.07 2.88
CA SER A 219 3.65 7.83 3.54
C SER A 219 3.16 8.09 4.97
N LEU A 220 2.45 7.12 5.54
CA LEU A 220 2.01 7.15 6.94
C LEU A 220 2.79 6.10 7.76
N SER A 221 3.07 6.40 9.02
CA SER A 221 3.55 5.47 10.04
C SER A 221 2.65 5.51 11.28
N PRO A 222 1.41 5.01 11.19
CA PRO A 222 0.47 5.04 12.31
C PRO A 222 0.83 3.95 13.33
N GLU A 223 0.92 4.32 14.61
CA GLU A 223 1.11 3.36 15.69
C GLU A 223 -0.23 2.80 16.19
N LEU A 224 -0.33 1.46 16.19
CA LEU A 224 -1.44 0.69 16.73
C LEU A 224 -1.06 0.15 18.10
N ARG A 225 -1.91 0.38 19.10
CA ARG A 225 -1.66 -0.02 20.49
C ARG A 225 -2.04 -1.48 20.77
N ARG A 226 -1.65 -2.00 21.94
CA ARG A 226 -1.91 -3.40 22.34
C ARG A 226 -3.40 -3.70 22.58
N GLU A 227 -4.14 -2.68 22.94
CA GLU A 227 -5.56 -2.67 23.26
C GLU A 227 -6.44 -2.57 22.01
N ALA A 228 -5.85 -2.35 20.83
CA ALA A 228 -6.59 -2.34 19.58
C ALA A 228 -7.28 -3.70 19.36
N THR A 229 -8.59 -3.65 19.26
CA THR A 229 -9.45 -4.82 19.03
C THR A 229 -9.43 -5.22 17.55
N PRO A 230 -9.90 -6.43 17.20
CA PRO A 230 -10.08 -6.81 15.78
C PRO A 230 -11.00 -5.87 14.99
N GLU A 231 -11.95 -5.22 15.68
CA GLU A 231 -12.84 -4.21 15.09
C GLU A 231 -12.07 -2.94 14.75
N ASP A 232 -11.24 -2.43 15.67
CA ASP A 232 -10.36 -1.28 15.45
C ASP A 232 -9.39 -1.51 14.28
N LEU A 233 -8.79 -2.70 14.21
CA LEU A 233 -7.89 -3.07 13.11
C LEU A 233 -8.63 -3.16 11.76
N SER A 234 -9.89 -3.60 11.79
CA SER A 234 -10.74 -3.63 10.60
C SER A 234 -11.13 -2.23 10.14
N ALA A 235 -11.47 -1.33 11.07
CA ALA A 235 -11.73 0.08 10.80
C ALA A 235 -10.50 0.78 10.23
N PHE A 236 -9.31 0.56 10.83
CA PHE A 236 -8.04 1.05 10.33
C PHE A 236 -7.78 0.66 8.87
N VAL A 237 -7.90 -0.63 8.55
CA VAL A 237 -7.71 -1.13 7.17
C VAL A 237 -8.78 -0.59 6.22
N ALA A 238 -10.02 -0.46 6.68
CA ALA A 238 -11.10 0.11 5.87
C ALA A 238 -10.80 1.56 5.46
N THR A 239 -10.38 2.41 6.40
CA THR A 239 -9.93 3.79 6.11
C THR A 239 -8.76 3.79 5.11
N LEU A 240 -7.73 2.97 5.33
CA LEU A 240 -6.60 2.89 4.38
C LEU A 240 -7.04 2.51 2.96
N ARG A 241 -7.99 1.59 2.82
CA ARG A 241 -8.51 1.17 1.50
C ARG A 241 -9.36 2.25 0.85
N ALA A 242 -10.24 2.89 1.63
CA ALA A 242 -11.09 3.98 1.15
C ALA A 242 -10.26 5.13 0.56
N HIS A 243 -9.10 5.42 1.17
CA HIS A 243 -8.18 6.48 0.73
C HIS A 243 -7.06 6.00 -0.19
N GLY A 244 -7.02 4.72 -0.55
CA GLY A 244 -6.01 4.16 -1.45
C GLY A 244 -4.57 4.24 -0.88
N LEU A 245 -4.44 4.19 0.45
CA LEU A 245 -3.21 4.38 1.22
C LEU A 245 -2.53 3.09 1.67
N VAL A 246 -3.15 1.91 1.51
CA VAL A 246 -2.57 0.61 1.96
C VAL A 246 -1.09 0.44 1.56
N GLY A 247 -0.74 0.75 0.31
CA GLY A 247 0.64 0.64 -0.20
C GLY A 247 1.60 1.76 0.22
N ARG A 248 1.10 2.76 0.96
CA ARG A 248 1.81 3.95 1.49
C ARG A 248 1.82 3.97 3.02
N THR A 249 1.43 2.88 3.68
CA THR A 249 1.34 2.82 5.14
C THR A 249 2.32 1.82 5.72
N TYR A 250 3.06 2.27 6.73
CA TYR A 250 3.98 1.55 7.58
C TYR A 250 3.37 1.44 8.98
N ALA A 251 2.39 0.55 9.16
CA ALA A 251 1.73 0.40 10.45
C ALA A 251 2.71 -0.16 11.49
N GLN A 252 2.82 0.52 12.63
CA GLN A 252 3.80 0.21 13.66
C GLN A 252 3.17 -0.19 14.99
N SER A 253 3.87 -0.99 15.79
CA SER A 253 3.46 -1.33 17.15
C SER A 253 4.62 -1.89 17.96
N PHE A 254 4.61 -1.65 19.27
CA PHE A 254 5.44 -2.39 20.24
C PHE A 254 4.91 -3.80 20.52
N ASP A 255 3.64 -4.08 20.18
CA ASP A 255 3.00 -5.35 20.48
C ASP A 255 2.99 -6.29 19.27
N ALA A 256 3.72 -7.40 19.39
CA ALA A 256 3.81 -8.41 18.35
C ALA A 256 2.46 -9.08 18.03
N ALA A 257 1.54 -9.20 19.01
CA ALA A 257 0.22 -9.77 18.76
C ALA A 257 -0.65 -8.81 17.93
N THR A 258 -0.61 -7.50 18.19
CA THR A 258 -1.25 -6.48 17.35
C THR A 258 -0.80 -6.57 15.90
N LEU A 259 0.50 -6.70 15.62
CA LEU A 259 1.01 -6.83 14.25
C LEU A 259 0.61 -8.15 13.57
N ARG A 260 0.51 -9.26 14.31
CA ARG A 260 -0.02 -10.53 13.77
C ARG A 260 -1.51 -10.40 13.43
N SER A 261 -2.29 -9.79 14.30
CA SER A 261 -3.72 -9.53 14.07
C SER A 261 -3.92 -8.63 12.85
N LEU A 262 -3.14 -7.55 12.71
CA LEU A 262 -3.18 -6.70 11.53
C LEU A 262 -2.90 -7.49 10.25
N ALA A 263 -1.89 -8.37 10.26
CA ALA A 263 -1.55 -9.21 9.11
C ALA A 263 -2.68 -10.17 8.71
N ALA A 264 -3.47 -10.64 9.68
CA ALA A 264 -4.63 -11.48 9.43
C ALA A 264 -5.80 -10.67 8.81
N VAL A 265 -5.92 -9.38 9.12
CA VAL A 265 -6.92 -8.48 8.53
C VAL A 265 -6.51 -8.06 7.11
N ASP A 266 -5.29 -7.56 6.94
CA ASP A 266 -4.73 -7.20 5.64
C ASP A 266 -3.20 -7.41 5.58
N PRO A 267 -2.72 -8.48 4.93
CA PRO A 267 -1.29 -8.75 4.82
C PRO A 267 -0.54 -7.78 3.89
N ALA A 268 -1.25 -6.94 3.12
CA ALA A 268 -0.64 -5.96 2.23
C ALA A 268 -0.16 -4.70 2.96
N VAL A 269 -0.66 -4.42 4.17
CA VAL A 269 -0.18 -3.31 4.98
C VAL A 269 1.23 -3.63 5.48
N ARG A 270 2.19 -2.73 5.22
CA ARG A 270 3.57 -2.93 5.69
C ARG A 270 3.60 -2.78 7.20
N ARG A 271 4.35 -3.66 7.85
CA ARG A 271 4.50 -3.69 9.30
C ARG A 271 5.87 -3.17 9.71
N VAL A 272 5.88 -2.42 10.80
CA VAL A 272 7.07 -1.93 11.49
C VAL A 272 7.00 -2.46 12.92
N PHE A 273 8.08 -3.07 13.40
CA PHE A 273 8.15 -3.47 14.81
C PHE A 273 8.89 -2.41 15.61
N LEU A 274 8.28 -1.94 16.70
CA LEU A 274 8.89 -1.03 17.65
C LEU A 274 9.53 -1.83 18.79
N GLY A 275 10.78 -1.52 19.13
CA GLY A 275 11.44 -2.21 20.25
C GLY A 275 12.79 -1.62 20.66
N PRO A 276 13.38 -2.11 21.75
CA PRO A 276 14.73 -1.73 22.14
C PRO A 276 15.76 -2.22 21.11
N GLY A 277 16.94 -1.60 21.11
CA GLY A 277 18.06 -2.00 20.25
C GLY A 277 18.46 -3.47 20.42
N SER A 278 18.21 -4.06 21.59
CA SER A 278 18.46 -5.48 21.94
C SER A 278 17.48 -6.49 21.33
N THR A 279 16.41 -6.05 20.66
CA THR A 279 15.40 -6.93 20.06
C THR A 279 16.04 -7.94 19.09
N PRO A 280 15.92 -9.27 19.27
CA PRO A 280 16.46 -10.23 18.32
C PRO A 280 15.86 -10.06 16.92
N VAL A 281 16.68 -10.19 15.86
CA VAL A 281 16.25 -10.01 14.46
C VAL A 281 15.08 -10.94 14.07
N SER A 282 14.99 -12.12 14.70
CA SER A 282 13.89 -13.07 14.46
C SER A 282 12.51 -12.47 14.78
N VAL A 283 12.40 -11.63 15.80
CA VAL A 283 11.12 -11.06 16.24
C VAL A 283 10.43 -10.26 15.12
N PRO A 284 11.02 -9.17 14.58
CA PRO A 284 10.44 -8.45 13.45
C PRO A 284 10.32 -9.31 12.20
N ARG A 285 11.25 -10.25 11.96
CA ARG A 285 11.22 -11.12 10.78
C ARG A 285 9.99 -12.03 10.77
N ASP A 286 9.71 -12.69 11.88
CA ASP A 286 8.57 -13.62 12.02
C ASP A 286 7.23 -12.88 11.93
N LEU A 287 7.23 -11.58 12.23
CA LEU A 287 6.11 -10.68 12.05
C LEU A 287 5.99 -10.14 10.63
N GLY A 288 6.88 -10.52 9.69
CA GLY A 288 6.93 -9.98 8.34
C GLY A 288 7.15 -8.46 8.31
N ALA A 289 7.77 -7.90 9.35
CA ALA A 289 8.07 -6.47 9.42
C ALA A 289 9.24 -6.14 8.48
N THR A 290 9.07 -5.10 7.68
CA THR A 290 10.11 -4.63 6.74
C THR A 290 10.99 -3.53 7.34
N VAL A 291 10.58 -3.00 8.49
CA VAL A 291 11.27 -1.94 9.21
C VAL A 291 11.35 -2.33 10.69
N MET A 292 12.52 -2.15 11.29
CA MET A 292 12.73 -2.15 12.72
C MET A 292 12.81 -0.69 13.19
N ALA A 293 11.83 -0.25 13.96
CA ALA A 293 11.84 1.06 14.60
C ALA A 293 12.40 0.94 16.02
N VAL A 294 13.58 1.51 16.26
CA VAL A 294 14.41 1.14 17.42
C VAL A 294 14.63 2.32 18.35
N ASN A 295 14.57 2.09 19.67
CA ASN A 295 14.99 3.09 20.63
C ASN A 295 16.46 3.47 20.39
N LEU A 296 16.74 4.76 20.17
CA LEU A 296 18.08 5.24 19.87
C LEU A 296 19.06 5.14 21.06
N THR A 297 18.56 4.96 22.27
CA THR A 297 19.38 4.85 23.49
C THR A 297 20.25 3.60 23.43
N GLY A 298 21.57 3.78 23.46
CA GLY A 298 22.54 2.69 23.37
C GLY A 298 22.60 2.01 22.00
N LEU A 299 21.98 2.58 20.96
CA LEU A 299 22.07 2.07 19.60
C LEU A 299 23.50 2.19 19.06
N THR A 300 23.96 1.16 18.35
CA THR A 300 25.29 1.12 17.75
C THR A 300 25.20 0.87 16.24
N ALA A 301 26.20 1.34 15.49
CA ALA A 301 26.30 1.06 14.05
C ALA A 301 26.33 -0.45 13.74
N ALA A 302 26.94 -1.26 14.61
CA ALA A 302 26.95 -2.72 14.47
C ALA A 302 25.54 -3.31 14.55
N ARG A 303 24.70 -2.82 15.47
CA ARG A 303 23.32 -3.25 15.61
C ARG A 303 22.45 -2.81 14.42
N VAL A 304 22.65 -1.58 13.93
CA VAL A 304 22.00 -1.09 12.70
C VAL A 304 22.35 -2.01 11.52
N ALA A 305 23.64 -2.28 11.31
CA ALA A 305 24.11 -3.15 10.23
C ALA A 305 23.60 -4.59 10.36
N GLU A 306 23.34 -5.08 11.57
CA GLU A 306 22.75 -6.41 11.78
C GLU A 306 21.31 -6.51 11.27
N TYR A 307 20.45 -5.53 11.60
CA TYR A 307 19.10 -5.49 11.05
C TYR A 307 19.10 -5.28 9.53
N GLN A 308 19.99 -4.42 9.01
CA GLN A 308 20.13 -4.18 7.57
C GLN A 308 20.57 -5.43 6.81
N ARG A 309 21.54 -6.20 7.32
CA ARG A 309 21.94 -7.50 6.74
C ARG A 309 20.81 -8.53 6.75
N ALA A 310 19.82 -8.36 7.62
CA ALA A 310 18.62 -9.17 7.65
C ALA A 310 17.51 -8.68 6.70
N GLY A 311 17.78 -7.66 5.87
CA GLY A 311 16.85 -7.11 4.88
C GLY A 311 15.86 -6.10 5.45
N MET A 312 16.09 -5.58 6.66
CA MET A 312 15.21 -4.60 7.30
C MET A 312 15.78 -3.19 7.16
N ARG A 313 14.89 -2.20 7.03
CA ARG A 313 15.25 -0.80 7.27
C ARG A 313 15.24 -0.50 8.76
N VAL A 314 16.11 0.40 9.21
CA VAL A 314 16.25 0.78 10.62
C VAL A 314 15.85 2.23 10.82
N TRP A 315 14.79 2.46 11.61
CA TRP A 315 14.23 3.78 11.91
C TRP A 315 14.33 4.10 13.40
N PRO A 316 15.42 4.73 13.87
CA PRO A 316 15.53 5.05 15.29
C PRO A 316 14.56 6.15 15.71
N TRP A 317 14.04 6.03 16.93
CA TRP A 317 13.16 7.00 17.56
C TRP A 317 13.61 7.31 19.01
N THR A 318 13.31 8.48 19.57
CA THR A 318 12.90 9.73 18.88
C THR A 318 14.08 10.70 18.95
N ALA A 319 14.61 11.11 17.80
CA ALA A 319 15.69 12.08 17.75
C ALA A 319 15.13 13.49 17.94
N VAL A 320 15.65 14.23 18.92
CA VAL A 320 15.17 15.57 19.30
C VAL A 320 16.30 16.61 19.29
N THR A 321 17.56 16.20 19.08
CA THR A 321 18.71 17.10 19.01
C THR A 321 19.55 16.89 17.75
N GLU A 322 20.27 17.93 17.30
CA GLU A 322 21.20 17.80 16.17
C GLU A 322 22.37 16.85 16.45
N GLU A 323 22.78 16.70 17.71
CA GLU A 323 23.81 15.74 18.10
C GLU A 323 23.34 14.30 17.86
N GLN A 324 22.10 13.98 18.27
CA GLN A 324 21.48 12.68 17.97
C GLN A 324 21.37 12.47 16.46
N LEU A 325 20.94 13.48 15.69
CA LEU A 325 20.88 13.39 14.23
C LEU A 325 22.25 13.12 13.61
N ARG A 326 23.32 13.79 14.08
CA ARG A 326 24.70 13.54 13.63
C ARG A 326 25.15 12.12 13.93
N ALA A 327 24.87 11.62 15.14
CA ALA A 327 25.19 10.25 15.53
C ALA A 327 24.45 9.23 14.64
N LEU A 328 23.15 9.43 14.40
CA LEU A 328 22.35 8.56 13.52
C LEU A 328 22.84 8.60 12.06
N ARG A 329 23.27 9.77 11.58
CA ARG A 329 23.90 9.90 10.25
C ARG A 329 25.19 9.09 10.15
N ALA A 330 26.04 9.15 11.17
CA ALA A 330 27.27 8.36 11.22
C ALA A 330 27.00 6.84 11.25
N MET A 331 25.90 6.42 11.89
CA MET A 331 25.45 5.02 11.92
C MET A 331 24.80 4.53 10.62
N ARG A 332 24.57 5.41 9.63
CA ARG A 332 23.94 5.08 8.33
C ARG A 332 22.57 4.41 8.46
N VAL A 333 21.73 4.96 9.33
CA VAL A 333 20.34 4.48 9.49
C VAL A 333 19.50 4.77 8.25
N ASP A 334 18.43 4.00 8.04
CA ASP A 334 17.60 4.09 6.84
C ASP A 334 16.45 5.10 6.96
N GLY A 335 16.19 5.56 8.17
CA GLY A 335 15.23 6.63 8.46
C GLY A 335 15.37 7.13 9.88
N ILE A 336 14.77 8.28 10.17
CA ILE A 336 14.83 8.92 11.49
C ILE A 336 13.43 9.38 11.88
N VAL A 337 12.93 8.90 13.02
CA VAL A 337 11.74 9.44 13.68
C VAL A 337 12.18 10.60 14.58
N THR A 338 11.64 11.79 14.35
CA THR A 338 12.17 13.01 14.98
C THR A 338 11.11 14.08 15.24
N ASP A 339 11.30 14.82 16.33
CA ASP A 339 10.53 16.03 16.66
C ASP A 339 11.06 17.30 15.97
N ILE A 340 12.13 17.19 15.19
CA ILE A 340 12.77 18.31 14.48
C ILE A 340 12.96 17.99 13.00
N PRO A 341 11.90 17.60 12.26
CA PRO A 341 12.02 17.08 10.90
C PRO A 341 12.67 18.06 9.91
N ALA A 342 12.48 19.38 10.09
CA ALA A 342 13.15 20.39 9.28
C ALA A 342 14.68 20.39 9.48
N ALA A 343 15.16 20.22 10.72
CA ALA A 343 16.58 20.12 11.02
C ALA A 343 17.17 18.83 10.48
N ALA A 344 16.45 17.71 10.63
CA ALA A 344 16.82 16.43 10.05
C ALA A 344 16.92 16.53 8.51
N ARG A 345 15.93 17.12 7.84
CA ARG A 345 15.98 17.32 6.39
C ARG A 345 17.23 18.10 5.96
N ARG A 346 17.51 19.24 6.58
CA ARG A 346 18.73 20.02 6.28
C ARG A 346 20.00 19.20 6.46
N MET A 347 20.10 18.46 7.56
CA MET A 347 21.28 17.65 7.86
C MET A 347 21.49 16.49 6.89
N PHE A 348 20.42 15.87 6.40
CA PHE A 348 20.51 14.68 5.54
C PHE A 348 20.43 14.99 4.04
N SER A 349 19.92 16.17 3.64
CA SER A 349 19.95 16.64 2.24
C SER A 349 21.30 17.25 1.83
N ALA A 350 22.08 17.84 2.76
CA ALA A 350 23.34 18.52 2.49
C ALA A 350 24.52 17.58 2.13
N ALA A 351 24.23 16.37 1.66
CA ALA A 351 25.20 15.28 1.49
C ALA A 351 25.06 14.52 0.15
N SER A 352 24.21 15.01 -0.75
CA SER A 352 23.99 14.42 -2.08
C SER A 352 24.93 15.02 -3.11
#